data_AF-A0A6J7P7L1-F1
#
_entry.id   AF-A0A6J7P7L1-F1
#
_cell.length_a   1.000
_cell.length_b   1.000
_cell.length_c   1.000
_cell.angle_alpha   90.00
_cell.angle_beta   90.00
_cell.angle_gamma   90.00
#
_symmetry.space_group_name_H-M   'P 1'
#
loop_
_entity.id
_entity.type
_entity.pdbx_description
1 polymer ?
#
loop_
_entity_poly.entity_id
_entity_poly.type
_entity_poly.pdbx_seq_one_letter_code
_entity_poly.pdbx_strand_id
1 'polypeptide(L)'
;MAAIHDAFGARSSKGHVMVVSHGDVIKSIVASSLGMHLDEFQRIVIDPASVTIIDFESPRPRALVINNASGSVSALLGDRAKKRILLGGGSGPLAKKKSK
;
A
#
# COMPACT_ATOMS: atom_id res chain seq x y z
N MET A 1 16.01 3.21 2.37
CA MET A 1 15.04 2.15 2.03
C MET A 1 15.50 0.72 2.38
N ALA A 2 16.81 0.45 2.48
CA ALA A 2 17.32 -0.88 2.85
C ALA A 2 16.69 -1.41 4.15
N ALA A 3 16.54 -0.60 5.19
CA ALA A 3 15.98 -1.05 6.48
C ALA A 3 14.55 -1.56 6.41
N ILE A 4 13.68 -0.99 5.55
CA ILE A 4 12.31 -1.47 5.40
C ILE A 4 12.31 -2.78 4.62
N HIS A 5 13.00 -2.82 3.48
CA HIS A 5 13.17 -4.03 2.68
C HIS A 5 13.85 -5.17 3.47
N ASP A 6 14.79 -4.85 4.35
CA ASP A 6 15.49 -5.78 5.23
C ASP A 6 14.60 -6.22 6.40
N ALA A 7 13.83 -5.32 7.01
CA ALA A 7 12.80 -5.68 8.00
C ALA A 7 11.70 -6.59 7.40
N PHE A 8 11.43 -6.46 6.11
CA PHE A 8 10.58 -7.39 5.34
C PHE A 8 11.32 -8.68 4.98
N GLY A 9 12.60 -8.62 4.60
CA GLY A 9 13.42 -9.77 4.21
C GLY A 9 13.81 -10.69 5.38
N ALA A 10 14.00 -10.12 6.57
CA ALA A 10 14.30 -10.84 7.81
C ALA A 10 13.08 -11.61 8.36
N ARG A 11 11.85 -11.26 7.96
CA ARG A 11 10.63 -12.01 8.30
C ARG A 11 10.29 -13.00 7.18
N SER A 12 10.68 -14.25 7.37
CA SER A 12 10.53 -15.36 6.42
C SER A 12 9.07 -15.76 6.06
N SER A 13 8.04 -15.17 6.66
CA SER A 13 6.65 -15.56 6.37
C SER A 13 6.01 -14.68 5.30
N LYS A 14 5.65 -15.29 4.16
CA LYS A 14 4.67 -14.73 3.20
C LYS A 14 3.44 -14.23 3.98
N GLY A 15 3.25 -12.92 4.08
CA GLY A 15 2.16 -12.35 4.87
C GLY A 15 2.17 -10.82 4.88
N HIS A 16 1.15 -10.25 5.51
CA HIS A 16 1.02 -8.80 5.69
C HIS A 16 1.79 -8.36 6.93
N VAL A 17 2.45 -7.20 6.85
CA VAL A 17 3.11 -6.56 8.00
C VAL A 17 2.43 -5.23 8.26
N MET A 18 2.11 -4.97 9.53
CA MET A 18 1.61 -3.67 9.97
C MET A 18 2.72 -2.89 10.65
N VAL A 19 2.89 -1.64 10.26
CA VAL A 19 3.81 -0.68 10.88
C VAL A 19 2.99 0.53 11.32
N VAL A 20 3.14 0.92 12.58
CA VAL A 20 2.51 2.13 13.12
C VAL A 20 3.61 3.17 13.35
N SER A 21 3.39 4.38 12.87
CA SER A 21 4.34 5.48 12.99
C SER A 21 3.62 6.82 12.93
N HIS A 22 4.38 7.91 12.82
CA HIS A 22 3.87 9.26 12.64
C HIS A 22 3.71 9.64 11.17
N GLY A 23 2.97 10.72 10.92
CA GLY A 23 2.62 11.19 9.58
C GLY A 23 3.84 11.37 8.66
N ASP A 24 4.88 12.06 9.11
CA ASP A 24 6.03 12.36 8.24
C ASP A 24 6.90 11.13 7.94
N VAL A 25 6.99 10.17 8.87
CA VAL A 25 7.64 8.89 8.61
C VAL A 25 6.85 8.13 7.54
N ILE A 26 5.52 8.06 7.67
CA ILE A 26 4.67 7.40 6.67
C ILE A 26 4.77 8.11 5.31
N LYS A 27 4.71 9.45 5.26
CA LYS A 27 4.87 10.22 4.02
C LYS A 27 6.20 9.92 3.34
N SER A 28 7.30 9.82 4.10
CA SER A 28 8.62 9.50 3.54
C SER A 28 8.67 8.11 2.90
N ILE A 29 7.99 7.13 3.51
CA ILE A 29 7.87 5.76 2.99
C ILE A 29 7.04 5.76 1.71
N VAL A 30 5.91 6.47 1.71
CA VAL A 30 5.03 6.58 0.54
C VAL A 30 5.74 7.29 -0.61
N ALA A 31 6.37 8.44 -0.38
CA ALA A 31 7.12 9.19 -1.39
C ALA A 31 8.19 8.30 -2.04
N SER A 32 8.97 7.57 -1.23
CA SER A 32 9.98 6.66 -1.74
C SER A 32 9.37 5.45 -2.47
N SER A 33 8.21 4.94 -2.05
CA SER A 33 7.51 3.84 -2.75
C SER A 33 6.98 4.28 -4.12
N LEU A 34 6.62 5.55 -4.27
CA LEU A 34 6.16 6.16 -5.52
C LEU A 34 7.32 6.60 -6.43
N GLY A 35 8.57 6.54 -5.94
CA GLY A 35 9.73 7.09 -6.65
C GLY A 35 9.75 8.61 -6.70
N MET A 36 9.00 9.29 -5.82
CA MET A 36 9.07 10.74 -5.65
C MET A 36 10.37 11.11 -4.94
N HIS A 37 10.87 12.32 -5.20
CA HIS A 37 11.95 12.86 -4.40
C HIS A 37 11.47 13.02 -2.95
N LEU A 38 12.32 12.69 -1.99
CA LEU A 38 11.92 12.75 -0.58
C LEU A 38 11.49 14.17 -0.20
N ASP A 39 12.13 15.22 -0.71
CA ASP A 39 11.74 16.61 -0.42
C ASP A 39 10.30 16.95 -0.83
N GLU A 40 9.71 16.19 -1.77
CA GLU A 40 8.34 16.37 -2.20
C GLU A 40 7.31 15.63 -1.32
N PHE A 41 7.73 14.94 -0.24
CA PHE A 41 6.81 14.19 0.64
C PHE A 41 5.73 15.08 1.26
N GLN A 42 5.98 16.39 1.38
CA GLN A 42 5.02 17.37 1.89
C GLN A 42 3.77 17.51 1.00
N ARG A 43 3.81 17.05 -0.25
CA ARG A 43 2.63 17.01 -1.15
C ARG A 43 1.66 15.88 -0.79
N ILE A 44 2.07 14.92 0.04
CA ILE A 44 1.26 13.78 0.46
C ILE A 44 0.61 14.12 1.80
N VAL A 45 -0.72 14.06 1.85
CA VAL A 45 -1.50 14.19 3.08
C VAL A 45 -1.71 12.80 3.68
N ILE A 46 -1.44 12.67 4.99
CA ILE A 46 -1.71 11.47 5.78
C ILE A 46 -2.40 11.92 7.06
N ASP A 47 -3.66 11.52 7.23
CA ASP A 47 -4.50 11.89 8.37
C ASP A 47 -4.24 10.97 9.57
N PRO A 48 -4.48 11.44 10.81
CA PRO A 48 -4.43 10.60 11.99
C PRO A 48 -5.37 9.40 11.86
N ALA A 49 -4.93 8.23 12.35
CA ALA A 49 -5.67 6.96 12.25
C ALA A 49 -6.03 6.52 10.81
N SER A 50 -5.39 7.09 9.79
CA SER A 50 -5.52 6.60 8.41
C SER A 50 -4.64 5.37 8.16
N VAL A 51 -5.05 4.57 7.19
CA VAL A 51 -4.31 3.38 6.74
C VAL A 51 -3.81 3.58 5.31
N THR A 52 -2.55 3.21 5.09
CA THR A 52 -1.90 3.21 3.76
C THR A 52 -1.38 1.82 3.47
N ILE A 53 -1.65 1.30 2.27
CA ILE A 53 -1.30 -0.07 1.86
C ILE A 53 -0.33 0.00 0.69
N ILE A 54 0.84 -0.57 0.88
CA ILE A 54 1.90 -0.65 -0.13
C ILE A 54 2.21 -2.12 -0.39
N ASP A 55 2.21 -2.48 -1.67
CA ASP A 55 2.60 -3.78 -2.17
C ASP A 55 4.09 -3.79 -2.53
N PHE A 56 4.85 -4.65 -1.86
CA PHE A 56 6.29 -4.84 -2.04
C PHE A 56 6.64 -6.12 -2.82
N GLU A 57 5.68 -6.78 -3.48
CA GLU A 57 5.93 -8.03 -4.23
C GLU A 57 6.83 -7.83 -5.45
N SER A 58 6.80 -6.65 -6.08
CA SER A 58 7.64 -6.32 -7.23
C SER A 58 8.90 -5.53 -6.82
N PRO A 59 9.97 -5.56 -7.65
CA PRO A 59 11.18 -4.75 -7.43
C PRO A 59 10.89 -3.24 -7.29
N ARG A 60 9.76 -2.80 -7.84
CA ARG A 60 9.20 -1.46 -7.63
C ARG A 60 7.95 -1.58 -6.78
N PRO A 61 7.93 -1.02 -5.55
CA PRO A 61 6.75 -1.01 -4.72
C PRO A 61 5.58 -0.28 -5.40
N ARG A 62 4.35 -0.63 -5.01
CA ARG A 62 3.14 0.03 -5.51
C ARG A 62 2.24 0.43 -4.36
N ALA A 63 1.86 1.70 -4.30
CA ALA A 63 0.82 2.13 -3.37
C ALA A 63 -0.55 1.68 -3.91
N LEU A 64 -1.27 0.86 -3.14
CA LEU A 64 -2.62 0.40 -3.47
C LEU A 64 -3.68 1.35 -2.91
N VAL A 65 -3.43 1.87 -1.71
CA VAL A 65 -4.29 2.81 -0.99
C VAL A 65 -3.39 3.78 -0.25
N ILE A 66 -3.70 5.07 -0.33
CA ILE A 66 -3.02 6.14 0.41
C ILE A 66 -4.08 6.89 1.21
N ASN A 67 -3.78 7.15 2.48
CA ASN A 67 -4.61 7.98 3.37
C ASN A 67 -6.09 7.55 3.46
N ASN A 68 -6.36 6.28 3.75
CA ASN A 68 -7.73 5.84 3.99
C ASN A 68 -8.11 6.02 5.48
N ALA A 69 -8.84 7.09 5.79
CA ALA A 69 -9.37 7.37 7.12
C ALA A 69 -10.77 6.75 7.36
N SER A 70 -11.51 6.44 6.30
CA SER A 70 -12.87 5.90 6.39
C SER A 70 -13.13 4.89 5.27
N GLY A 71 -13.22 3.61 5.63
CA GLY A 71 -13.55 2.55 4.70
C GLY A 71 -12.82 1.25 5.02
N SER A 72 -13.49 0.11 4.80
CA SER A 72 -12.87 -1.19 5.00
C SER A 72 -11.78 -1.45 3.96
N VAL A 73 -10.61 -1.88 4.44
CA VAL A 73 -9.51 -2.37 3.59
C VAL A 73 -9.48 -3.89 3.46
N SER A 74 -10.47 -4.60 4.02
CA SER A 74 -10.49 -6.08 4.07
C SER A 74 -10.40 -6.73 2.70
N ALA A 75 -10.99 -6.12 1.66
CA ALA A 75 -10.94 -6.61 0.29
C ALA A 75 -9.51 -6.64 -0.30
N LEU A 76 -8.59 -5.84 0.23
CA LEU A 76 -7.20 -5.75 -0.22
C LEU A 76 -6.27 -6.69 0.55
N LEU A 77 -6.72 -7.20 1.71
CA LEU A 77 -5.95 -8.11 2.56
C LEU A 77 -6.18 -9.59 2.22
N GLY A 78 -7.09 -9.89 1.28
CA GLY A 78 -7.41 -11.26 0.86
C GLY A 78 -6.27 -11.99 0.15
N ASP A 79 -6.39 -13.30 0.07
CA ASP A 79 -5.37 -14.18 -0.50
C ASP A 79 -5.18 -13.93 -2.01
N ARG A 80 -3.92 -13.89 -2.45
CA ARG A 80 -3.48 -13.29 -3.72
C ARG A 80 -4.27 -13.78 -4.94
N ALA A 81 -5.03 -12.88 -5.56
CA ALA A 81 -5.41 -13.05 -6.96
C ALA A 81 -4.16 -12.87 -7.84
N LYS A 82 -3.76 -13.92 -8.58
CA LYS A 82 -2.66 -13.88 -9.58
C LYS A 82 -2.74 -12.59 -10.41
N LYS A 83 -1.73 -11.72 -10.30
CA LYS A 83 -1.72 -10.46 -11.04
C LYS A 83 -1.07 -10.64 -12.41
N ARG A 84 -1.92 -10.63 -13.44
CA ARG A 84 -1.56 -10.17 -14.78
C ARG A 84 -0.86 -8.82 -14.66
N ILE A 85 0.16 -8.57 -15.50
CA ILE A 85 0.73 -7.22 -15.65
C ILE A 85 -0.41 -6.33 -16.16
N LEU A 86 -0.99 -5.54 -15.26
CA LEU A 86 -2.00 -4.55 -15.60
C LEU A 86 -1.23 -3.37 -16.20
N LEU A 87 -1.19 -3.29 -17.53
CA LEU A 87 -0.59 -2.22 -18.31
C LEU A 87 -1.43 -0.92 -18.27
N GLY A 88 -2.41 -0.83 -17.36
CA GLY A 88 -3.41 0.23 -17.28
C GLY A 88 -4.34 0.09 -16.07
N GLY A 89 -5.58 0.58 -16.19
CA GLY A 89 -6.57 0.59 -15.12
C GLY A 89 -6.93 -0.79 -14.56
N GLY A 90 -7.13 -0.88 -13.24
CA GLY A 90 -7.58 -2.11 -12.58
C GLY A 90 -9.03 -2.46 -12.91
N SER A 91 -9.42 -3.71 -12.67
CA SER A 91 -10.74 -4.30 -12.99
C SER A 91 -11.96 -3.61 -12.37
N GLY A 92 -11.76 -2.55 -11.58
CA GLY A 92 -12.78 -1.95 -10.74
C GLY A 92 -13.24 -2.88 -9.59
N PRO A 93 -13.99 -2.35 -8.62
CA PRO A 93 -14.66 -3.18 -7.62
C PRO A 93 -15.69 -4.09 -8.31
N LEU A 94 -15.72 -5.37 -7.96
CA LEU A 94 -16.79 -6.27 -8.35
C LEU A 94 -18.10 -5.75 -7.74
N ALA A 95 -18.97 -5.16 -8.57
CA ALA A 95 -20.30 -4.75 -8.16
C ALA A 95 -21.06 -5.95 -7.59
N LYS A 96 -21.58 -5.85 -6.37
CA LYS A 96 -22.44 -6.88 -5.78
C LYS A 96 -23.62 -7.13 -6.72
N LYS A 97 -23.71 -8.33 -7.29
CA LYS A 97 -24.92 -8.80 -7.98
C LYS A 97 -26.10 -8.65 -7.03
N LYS A 98 -27.05 -7.77 -7.34
CA LYS A 98 -28.35 -7.75 -6.65
C LYS A 98 -28.99 -9.12 -6.88
N SER A 99 -29.16 -9.90 -5.81
CA SER A 99 -30.04 -11.06 -5.85
C SER A 99 -31.44 -10.54 -6.13
N LYS A 100 -32.06 -11.09 -7.17
CA LYS A 100 -33.49 -10.90 -7.46
C LYS A 100 -34.31 -11.82 -6.56
#